data_AF-A0A4Q4M2C2-F1
#
_entry.id   AF-A0A4Q4M2C2-F1
#
_cell.length_a   1.000
_cell.length_b   1.000
_cell.length_c   1.000
_cell.angle_alpha   90.00
_cell.angle_beta   90.00
_cell.angle_gamma   90.00
#
_symmetry.space_group_name_H-M   'P 1'
#
loop_
_entity.id
_entity.type
_entity.pdbx_description
1 polymer ?
#
loop_
_entity_poly.entity_id
_entity_poly.type
_entity_poly.pdbx_seq_one_letter_code
_entity_poly.pdbx_strand_id
1 'polypeptide(L)'
;MRILVSDRLRHGHAPDSRHRAILHLPATFDVGGPQFRQRGWSRRSGQAGYYFRWEGFREATDKSQLGEWCFGDFFDDDIPYGASEYDYTGVYACAERSGKRRRFLTTASGLMGWAPSDMHQSTKHHVEVGDQIAIVLGCSTPLAVRPIGDTFQVLGEAFAQGLMDGQAIERLRAGTFKIQTLRFK
;
A
#
# COMPACT_ATOMS: atom_id res chain seq x y z
N MET A 1 -5.77 18.02 -6.97
CA MET A 1 -5.43 16.59 -6.91
C MET A 1 -4.61 16.32 -5.64
N ARG A 2 -5.20 15.83 -4.55
CA ARG A 2 -4.57 15.87 -3.21
C ARG A 2 -4.55 14.53 -2.45
N ILE A 3 -5.04 13.42 -3.01
CA ILE A 3 -5.56 12.32 -2.16
C ILE A 3 -4.96 10.92 -2.45
N LEU A 4 -4.29 10.67 -3.58
CA LEU A 4 -3.84 9.30 -3.89
C LEU A 4 -2.54 8.86 -3.21
N VAL A 5 -1.64 9.79 -2.88
CA VAL A 5 -0.28 9.46 -2.39
C VAL A 5 0.08 10.19 -1.08
N SER A 6 -0.78 11.08 -0.59
CA SER A 6 -0.39 12.09 0.40
C SER A 6 -1.54 12.54 1.29
N ASP A 7 -2.32 11.61 1.85
CA ASP A 7 -3.39 12.00 2.76
C ASP A 7 -2.85 12.30 4.17
N ARG A 8 -2.12 11.37 4.81
CA ARG A 8 -1.58 11.55 6.18
C ARG A 8 -0.32 10.74 6.47
N LEU A 9 0.51 11.25 7.39
CA LEU A 9 1.63 10.52 8.01
C LEU A 9 1.20 9.86 9.32
N ARG A 10 2.11 9.08 9.92
CA ARG A 10 1.96 8.57 11.30
C ARG A 10 1.59 9.73 12.23
N HIS A 11 0.60 9.52 13.10
CA HIS A 11 0.02 10.53 14.01
C HIS A 11 -0.87 11.61 13.38
N GLY A 12 -1.29 11.44 12.12
CA GLY A 12 -2.31 12.32 11.51
C GLY A 12 -1.77 13.66 11.00
N HIS A 13 -0.44 13.82 10.94
CA HIS A 13 0.17 15.01 10.34
C HIS A 13 -0.02 15.03 8.82
N ALA A 14 -0.16 16.23 8.28
CA ALA A 14 -0.12 16.45 6.84
C ALA A 14 1.27 16.05 6.29
N PRO A 15 1.34 15.49 5.08
CA PRO A 15 2.61 15.19 4.45
C PRO A 15 3.37 16.47 4.12
N ASP A 16 4.65 16.49 4.48
CA ASP A 16 5.60 17.51 4.02
C ASP A 16 6.00 17.30 2.54
N SER A 17 6.76 18.25 1.99
CA SER A 17 7.25 18.22 0.61
C SER A 17 8.09 16.98 0.29
N ARG A 18 8.78 16.39 1.27
CA ARG A 18 9.66 15.23 1.09
C ARG A 18 8.89 13.97 0.68
N HIS A 19 7.62 13.86 1.08
CA HIS A 19 6.77 12.72 0.72
C HIS A 19 6.40 12.69 -0.76
N ARG A 20 6.56 13.84 -1.46
CA ARG A 20 6.38 13.93 -2.91
C ARG A 20 7.55 13.35 -3.69
N ALA A 21 8.68 13.03 -3.04
CA ALA A 21 9.83 12.41 -3.70
C ALA A 21 9.48 11.11 -4.45
N ILE A 22 8.43 10.40 -4.01
CA ILE A 22 7.96 9.19 -4.70
C ILE A 22 7.43 9.47 -6.11
N LEU A 23 6.90 10.67 -6.35
CA LEU A 23 6.41 11.11 -7.65
C LEU A 23 7.55 11.31 -8.65
N HIS A 24 8.75 11.60 -8.14
CA HIS A 24 9.96 11.75 -8.95
C HIS A 24 10.89 10.54 -8.82
N LEU A 25 10.35 9.39 -8.37
CA LEU A 25 11.10 8.15 -8.34
C LEU A 25 10.98 7.46 -9.72
N PRO A 26 12.09 7.26 -10.44
CA PRO A 26 12.05 6.76 -11.81
C PRO A 26 11.34 5.40 -11.91
N ALA A 27 10.56 5.18 -12.95
CA ALA A 27 9.76 3.97 -13.12
C ALA A 27 10.64 2.71 -13.19
N THR A 28 11.82 2.82 -13.81
CA THR A 28 12.79 1.72 -13.95
C THR A 28 14.17 2.05 -13.39
N PHE A 29 14.92 1.02 -13.03
CA PHE A 29 16.29 1.13 -12.59
C PHE A 29 17.22 1.51 -13.74
N ASP A 30 16.88 1.15 -14.97
CA ASP A 30 17.64 1.59 -16.15
C ASP A 30 17.63 3.11 -16.29
N VAL A 31 16.50 3.76 -15.95
CA VAL A 31 16.37 5.22 -15.96
C VAL A 31 16.91 5.84 -14.67
N GLY A 32 16.60 5.28 -13.50
CA GLY A 32 16.99 5.86 -12.21
C GLY A 32 18.43 5.56 -11.76
N GLY A 33 18.95 4.38 -12.11
CA GLY A 33 20.29 3.91 -11.74
C GLY A 33 21.40 4.89 -12.12
N PRO A 34 21.46 5.38 -13.38
CA PRO A 34 22.42 6.41 -13.79
C PRO A 34 22.30 7.70 -12.96
N GLN A 35 21.07 8.15 -12.67
CA GLN A 35 20.81 9.36 -11.89
C GLN A 35 21.25 9.24 -10.43
N PHE A 36 21.03 8.07 -9.82
CA PHE A 36 21.51 7.76 -8.47
C PHE A 36 23.05 7.79 -8.41
N ARG A 37 23.72 7.17 -9.40
CA ARG A 37 25.19 7.14 -9.48
C ARG A 37 25.79 8.53 -9.65
N GLN A 38 25.23 9.33 -10.56
CA GLN A 38 25.66 10.71 -10.81
C GLN A 38 25.59 11.58 -9.54
N ARG A 39 24.63 11.29 -8.66
CA ARG A 39 24.42 12.01 -7.38
C ARG A 39 25.22 11.41 -6.21
N GLY A 40 25.99 10.35 -6.43
CA GLY A 40 26.75 9.67 -5.37
C GLY A 40 25.89 8.88 -4.37
N TRP A 41 24.65 8.54 -4.73
CA TRP A 41 23.70 7.82 -3.87
C TRP A 41 24.00 6.33 -3.83
N SER A 42 25.09 5.98 -3.15
CA SER A 42 25.63 4.61 -3.10
C SER A 42 24.60 3.60 -2.56
N ARG A 43 23.76 3.99 -1.60
CA ARG A 43 22.73 3.10 -1.05
C ARG A 43 21.65 2.80 -2.08
N ARG A 44 21.20 3.79 -2.86
CA ARG A 44 20.18 3.57 -3.91
C ARG A 44 20.76 2.85 -5.12
N SER A 45 21.97 3.19 -5.55
CA SER A 45 22.64 2.49 -6.65
C SER A 45 22.90 1.01 -6.36
N GLY A 46 23.10 0.63 -5.09
CA GLY A 46 23.24 -0.78 -4.67
C GLY A 46 21.93 -1.57 -4.60
N GLN A 47 20.75 -0.96 -4.78
CA GLN A 47 19.44 -1.62 -4.64
C GLN A 47 18.87 -2.15 -5.95
N ALA A 48 19.67 -2.23 -7.03
CA ALA A 48 19.25 -2.74 -8.34
C ALA A 48 18.45 -4.05 -8.24
N GLY A 49 18.95 -5.01 -7.46
CA GLY A 49 18.29 -6.32 -7.27
C GLY A 49 16.95 -6.29 -6.54
N TYR A 50 16.53 -5.16 -5.98
CA TYR A 50 15.22 -4.98 -5.34
C TYR A 50 14.29 -4.04 -6.11
N TYR A 51 14.80 -3.34 -7.12
CA TYR A 51 14.04 -2.32 -7.87
C TYR A 51 12.91 -2.91 -8.71
N PHE A 52 13.03 -4.19 -9.11
CA PHE A 52 12.03 -4.93 -9.89
C PHE A 52 10.61 -4.88 -9.28
N ARG A 53 10.48 -4.67 -7.97
CA ARG A 53 9.17 -4.57 -7.28
C ARG A 53 8.49 -3.25 -7.55
N TRP A 54 9.26 -2.17 -7.56
CA TRP A 54 8.78 -0.86 -7.95
C TRP A 54 8.44 -0.85 -9.44
N GLU A 55 9.34 -1.38 -10.28
CA GLU A 55 9.09 -1.55 -11.72
C GLU A 55 7.80 -2.32 -12.00
N GLY A 56 7.63 -3.50 -11.40
CA GLY A 56 6.42 -4.30 -11.58
C GLY A 56 5.15 -3.59 -11.09
N PHE A 57 5.24 -2.80 -10.02
CA PHE A 57 4.12 -1.97 -9.58
C PHE A 57 3.77 -0.89 -10.62
N ARG A 58 4.77 -0.17 -11.12
CA ARG A 58 4.59 0.88 -12.15
C ARG A 58 4.05 0.28 -13.44
N GLU A 59 4.62 -0.83 -13.91
CA GLU A 59 4.16 -1.55 -15.10
C GLU A 59 2.68 -1.98 -14.98
N ALA A 60 2.29 -2.54 -13.82
CA ALA A 60 0.93 -3.00 -13.60
C ALA A 60 -0.09 -1.86 -13.41
N THR A 61 0.35 -0.71 -12.89
CA THR A 61 -0.57 0.33 -12.38
C THR A 61 -0.63 1.56 -13.28
N ASP A 62 0.44 1.92 -13.98
CA ASP A 62 0.58 3.22 -14.66
C ASP A 62 -0.52 3.48 -15.69
N LYS A 63 -1.04 2.43 -16.33
CA LYS A 63 -2.12 2.53 -17.32
C LYS A 63 -3.53 2.59 -16.71
N SER A 64 -3.65 2.53 -15.38
CA SER A 64 -4.96 2.60 -14.70
C SER A 64 -5.51 4.02 -14.82
N GLN A 65 -6.74 4.14 -15.31
CA GLN A 65 -7.39 5.44 -15.54
C GLN A 65 -7.90 6.05 -14.22
N LEU A 66 -7.60 7.33 -14.03
CA LEU A 66 -7.97 8.18 -12.90
C LEU A 66 -8.61 9.48 -13.41
N GLY A 67 -9.85 9.39 -13.86
CA GLY A 67 -10.55 10.49 -14.53
C GLY A 67 -10.01 10.70 -15.94
N GLU A 68 -9.48 11.88 -16.22
CA GLU A 68 -8.87 12.23 -17.52
C GLU A 68 -7.41 11.81 -17.64
N TRP A 69 -6.79 11.38 -16.54
CA TRP A 69 -5.36 11.05 -16.46
C TRP A 69 -5.17 9.55 -16.22
N CYS A 70 -4.02 9.02 -16.61
CA CYS A 70 -3.52 7.73 -16.18
C CYS A 70 -2.73 7.86 -14.86
N PHE A 71 -2.63 6.78 -14.10
CA PHE A 71 -1.84 6.77 -12.86
C PHE A 71 -0.37 7.15 -13.08
N GLY A 72 0.21 6.71 -14.20
CA GLY A 72 1.60 7.02 -14.57
C GLY A 72 1.86 8.50 -14.81
N ASP A 73 0.83 9.27 -15.21
CA ASP A 73 0.95 10.70 -15.53
C ASP A 73 1.28 11.57 -14.30
N PHE A 74 1.17 11.02 -13.09
CA PHE A 74 1.53 11.70 -11.84
C PHE A 74 3.01 11.61 -11.48
N PHE A 75 3.81 10.92 -12.29
CA PHE A 75 5.19 10.65 -12.00
C PHE A 75 6.12 11.19 -13.07
N ASP A 76 7.26 11.72 -12.63
CA ASP A 76 8.38 12.10 -13.49
C ASP A 76 9.55 11.14 -13.26
N ASP A 77 10.20 10.77 -14.35
CA ASP A 77 11.42 9.95 -14.30
C ASP A 77 12.68 10.76 -13.97
N ASP A 78 12.57 12.09 -13.89
CA ASP A 78 13.68 12.96 -13.55
C ASP A 78 13.70 13.28 -12.05
N ILE A 79 14.85 13.03 -11.42
CA ILE A 79 15.09 13.37 -10.01
C ILE A 79 15.46 14.86 -9.91
N PRO A 80 14.69 15.71 -9.20
CA PRO A 80 14.94 17.14 -9.14
C PRO A 80 16.33 17.52 -8.60
N TYR A 81 16.81 18.69 -9.00
CA TYR A 81 18.02 19.29 -8.44
C TYR A 81 17.82 19.58 -6.94
N GLY A 82 18.81 19.22 -6.11
CA GLY A 82 18.72 19.34 -4.65
C GLY A 82 17.97 18.20 -3.95
N ALA A 83 17.57 17.15 -4.67
CA ALA A 83 16.96 15.97 -4.06
C ALA A 83 17.89 15.31 -3.02
N SER A 84 17.28 14.73 -1.99
CA SER A 84 17.97 14.05 -0.89
C SER A 84 17.86 12.53 -1.03
N GLU A 85 18.99 11.82 -0.91
CA GLU A 85 18.99 10.35 -0.89
C GLU A 85 18.14 9.81 0.28
N TYR A 86 18.11 10.53 1.41
CA TYR A 86 17.34 10.14 2.58
C TYR A 86 15.84 10.13 2.28
N ASP A 87 15.32 11.18 1.62
CA ASP A 87 13.89 11.28 1.30
C ASP A 87 13.47 10.19 0.31
N TYR A 88 14.27 9.98 -0.74
CA TYR A 88 14.05 8.93 -1.74
C TYR A 88 14.12 7.53 -1.14
N THR A 89 15.07 7.29 -0.23
CA THR A 89 15.18 6.03 0.50
C THR A 89 13.96 5.84 1.40
N GLY A 90 13.52 6.88 2.09
CA GLY A 90 12.36 6.86 2.97
C GLY A 90 11.08 6.51 2.23
N VAL A 91 10.76 7.23 1.15
CA VAL A 91 9.56 7.00 0.36
C VAL A 91 9.60 5.66 -0.38
N TYR A 92 10.75 5.26 -0.93
CA TYR A 92 10.89 3.94 -1.55
C TYR A 92 10.66 2.82 -0.53
N ALA A 93 11.26 2.93 0.66
CA ALA A 93 11.04 1.95 1.72
C ALA A 93 9.58 1.91 2.18
N CYS A 94 8.88 3.04 2.19
CA CYS A 94 7.44 3.08 2.45
C CYS A 94 6.63 2.39 1.34
N ALA A 95 6.88 2.71 0.07
CA ALA A 95 6.21 2.06 -1.06
C ALA A 95 6.44 0.55 -1.06
N GLU A 96 7.70 0.12 -0.88
CA GLU A 96 8.08 -1.28 -0.72
C GLU A 96 7.35 -1.92 0.47
N ARG A 97 7.29 -1.31 1.65
CA ARG A 97 6.56 -1.89 2.80
C ARG A 97 5.05 -1.97 2.58
N SER A 98 4.48 -1.02 1.84
CA SER A 98 3.05 -1.00 1.51
C SER A 98 2.69 -2.07 0.47
N GLY A 99 3.60 -2.40 -0.46
CA GLY A 99 3.37 -3.41 -1.50
C GLY A 99 3.88 -4.82 -1.14
N LYS A 100 4.94 -4.94 -0.33
CA LYS A 100 5.56 -6.23 0.01
C LYS A 100 4.58 -7.16 0.69
N ARG A 101 4.44 -8.37 0.13
CA ARG A 101 3.56 -9.42 0.65
C ARG A 101 2.13 -8.93 0.87
N ARG A 102 1.70 -7.96 0.05
CA ARG A 102 0.35 -7.42 0.06
C ARG A 102 -0.17 -7.40 -1.38
N ARG A 103 -1.46 -7.62 -1.55
CA ARG A 103 -2.17 -7.47 -2.83
C ARG A 103 -3.28 -6.45 -2.67
N PHE A 104 -3.57 -5.76 -3.77
CA PHE A 104 -4.76 -4.91 -3.83
C PHE A 104 -6.01 -5.76 -3.66
N LEU A 105 -6.97 -5.27 -2.87
CA LEU A 105 -8.26 -5.90 -2.65
C LEU A 105 -9.39 -4.92 -2.95
N THR A 106 -10.53 -5.49 -3.34
CA THR A 106 -11.83 -4.83 -3.31
C THR A 106 -12.78 -5.69 -2.48
N THR A 107 -13.73 -5.06 -1.80
CA THR A 107 -14.78 -5.76 -1.04
C THR A 107 -16.11 -5.66 -1.78
N ALA A 108 -17.02 -6.60 -1.53
CA ALA A 108 -18.40 -6.53 -2.07
C ALA A 108 -19.13 -5.23 -1.67
N SER A 109 -18.72 -4.61 -0.56
CA SER A 109 -19.26 -3.30 -0.11
C SER A 109 -18.66 -2.09 -0.83
N GLY A 110 -17.79 -2.30 -1.83
CA GLY A 110 -17.15 -1.23 -2.62
C GLY A 110 -15.91 -0.61 -1.97
N LEU A 111 -15.44 -1.12 -0.83
CA LEU A 111 -14.19 -0.66 -0.20
C LEU A 111 -12.98 -1.23 -0.94
N MET A 112 -11.91 -0.45 -1.00
CA MET A 112 -10.64 -0.81 -1.64
C MET A 112 -9.50 -0.77 -0.63
N GLY A 113 -8.45 -1.57 -0.84
CA GLY A 113 -7.32 -1.58 0.09
C GLY A 113 -6.23 -2.60 -0.19
N TRP A 114 -5.53 -3.02 0.86
CA TRP A 114 -4.39 -3.94 0.80
C TRP A 114 -4.59 -5.10 1.78
N ALA A 115 -4.36 -6.32 1.32
CA ALA A 115 -4.47 -7.54 2.12
C ALA A 115 -3.18 -8.37 2.01
N PRO A 116 -2.90 -9.27 2.97
CA PRO A 116 -1.79 -10.18 2.88
C PRO A 116 -1.80 -10.98 1.57
N SER A 117 -0.63 -11.12 0.97
CA SER A 117 -0.38 -12.00 -0.15
C SER A 117 0.97 -12.66 0.06
N ASP A 118 1.04 -13.96 -0.09
CA ASP A 118 2.33 -14.62 -0.22
C ASP A 118 2.84 -14.41 -1.66
N MET A 119 4.14 -14.13 -1.79
CA MET A 119 4.84 -14.07 -3.09
C MET A 119 5.22 -15.47 -3.55
N HIS A 120 5.28 -16.42 -2.62
CA HIS A 120 5.44 -17.83 -2.91
C HIS A 120 4.02 -18.37 -2.94
N GLN A 121 3.66 -19.18 -3.95
CA GLN A 121 2.31 -19.72 -4.16
C GLN A 121 1.83 -20.68 -3.04
N SER A 122 2.40 -20.55 -1.84
CA SER A 122 1.88 -21.04 -0.57
C SER A 122 0.52 -20.39 -0.33
N THR A 123 -0.54 -21.18 -0.53
CA THR A 123 -1.94 -20.78 -0.38
C THR A 123 -2.35 -20.48 1.06
N LYS A 124 -1.45 -20.65 2.05
CA LYS A 124 -1.81 -20.61 3.47
C LYS A 124 -2.22 -19.23 3.99
N HIS A 125 -1.64 -18.16 3.45
CA HIS A 125 -1.86 -16.78 3.92
C HIS A 125 -2.20 -15.83 2.77
N HIS A 126 -2.47 -16.37 1.59
CA HIS A 126 -2.89 -15.59 0.43
C HIS A 126 -4.38 -15.28 0.52
N VAL A 127 -4.75 -14.00 0.46
CA VAL A 127 -6.16 -13.61 0.45
C VAL A 127 -6.83 -13.95 -0.89
N GLU A 128 -8.02 -14.51 -0.81
CA GLU A 128 -8.86 -15.03 -1.90
C GLU A 128 -10.28 -14.45 -1.83
N VAL A 129 -11.03 -14.62 -2.92
CA VAL A 129 -12.45 -14.21 -2.96
C VAL A 129 -13.23 -15.05 -1.95
N GLY A 130 -13.99 -14.38 -1.07
CA GLY A 130 -14.73 -15.02 0.02
C GLY A 130 -14.12 -14.80 1.40
N ASP A 131 -12.84 -14.38 1.46
CA ASP A 131 -12.25 -13.88 2.70
C ASP A 131 -12.91 -12.57 3.14
N GLN A 132 -12.87 -12.31 4.45
CA GLN A 132 -13.55 -11.18 5.07
C GLN A 132 -12.55 -10.23 5.72
N ILE A 133 -12.92 -8.95 5.81
CA ILE A 133 -12.19 -7.95 6.59
C ILE A 133 -12.91 -7.78 7.93
N ALA A 134 -12.24 -8.15 9.01
CA ALA A 134 -12.74 -8.05 10.36
C ALA A 134 -12.08 -6.88 11.11
N ILE A 135 -12.91 -6.07 11.77
CA ILE A 135 -12.47 -5.07 12.75
C ILE A 135 -12.61 -5.70 14.13
N VAL A 136 -11.50 -6.20 14.67
CA VAL A 136 -11.47 -6.78 16.01
C VAL A 136 -11.40 -5.64 17.04
N LEU A 137 -12.39 -5.57 17.93
CA LEU A 137 -12.40 -4.56 18.99
C LEU A 137 -11.14 -4.70 19.87
N GLY A 138 -10.44 -3.59 20.08
CA GLY A 138 -9.16 -3.56 20.79
C GLY A 138 -7.93 -3.81 19.90
N CYS A 139 -8.11 -4.21 18.63
CA CYS A 139 -7.03 -4.26 17.65
C CYS A 139 -6.92 -2.91 16.91
N SER A 140 -5.70 -2.43 16.71
CA SER A 140 -5.44 -1.15 16.04
C SER A 140 -5.51 -1.23 14.50
N THR A 141 -5.66 -2.43 13.94
CA THR A 141 -5.62 -2.68 12.50
C THR A 141 -6.69 -3.70 12.09
N PRO A 142 -7.37 -3.53 10.94
CA PRO A 142 -8.22 -4.55 10.36
C PRO A 142 -7.45 -5.85 10.10
N LEU A 143 -8.15 -6.98 10.20
CA LEU A 143 -7.61 -8.31 9.89
C LEU A 143 -8.31 -8.89 8.67
N ALA A 144 -7.55 -9.48 7.75
CA ALA A 144 -8.08 -10.40 6.76
C ALA A 144 -8.29 -11.76 7.42
N VAL A 145 -9.50 -12.30 7.33
CA VAL A 145 -9.89 -13.57 7.95
C VAL A 145 -10.58 -14.48 6.95
N ARG A 146 -10.30 -15.78 7.04
CA ARG A 146 -10.93 -16.81 6.22
C ARG A 146 -11.95 -17.60 7.05
N PRO A 147 -13.23 -17.65 6.66
CA PRO A 147 -14.20 -18.54 7.30
C PRO A 147 -13.80 -20.01 7.10
N ILE A 148 -13.78 -20.80 8.16
CA ILE A 148 -13.53 -22.24 8.16
C ILE A 148 -14.54 -22.90 9.11
N GLY A 149 -15.67 -23.34 8.55
CA GLY A 149 -16.78 -23.88 9.34
C GLY A 149 -17.38 -22.81 10.27
N ASP A 150 -17.35 -23.07 11.57
CA ASP A 150 -17.79 -22.16 12.64
C ASP A 150 -16.67 -21.28 13.21
N THR A 151 -15.46 -21.38 12.64
CA THR A 151 -14.27 -20.63 13.06
C THR A 151 -13.71 -19.77 11.93
N PHE A 152 -12.71 -18.95 12.26
CA PHE A 152 -12.00 -18.09 11.35
C PHE A 152 -10.49 -18.31 11.47
N GLN A 153 -9.80 -18.38 10.34
CA GLN A 153 -8.35 -18.32 10.30
C GLN A 153 -7.91 -16.87 10.05
N VAL A 154 -6.96 -16.37 10.82
CA VAL A 154 -6.32 -15.07 10.56
C VAL A 154 -5.29 -15.23 9.44
N LEU A 155 -5.48 -14.47 8.35
CA LEU A 155 -4.55 -14.43 7.23
C LEU A 155 -3.48 -13.36 7.41
N GLY A 156 -3.81 -12.28 8.15
CA GLY A 156 -2.89 -11.22 8.53
C GLY A 156 -3.57 -9.85 8.55
N GLU A 157 -2.76 -8.80 8.67
CA GLU A 157 -3.22 -7.41 8.71
C GLU A 157 -3.69 -6.93 7.34
N ALA A 158 -4.83 -6.23 7.32
CA ALA A 158 -5.37 -5.58 6.14
C ALA A 158 -5.49 -4.07 6.35
N PHE A 159 -5.44 -3.35 5.23
CA PHE A 159 -5.85 -1.96 5.14
C PHE A 159 -7.07 -1.91 4.23
N ALA A 160 -8.12 -1.20 4.65
CA ALA A 160 -9.27 -0.92 3.80
C ALA A 160 -9.65 0.54 3.96
N GLN A 161 -9.64 1.27 2.84
CA GLN A 161 -9.98 2.67 2.81
C GLN A 161 -11.39 2.87 3.37
N GLY A 162 -11.54 3.80 4.31
CA GLY A 162 -12.82 4.08 4.96
C GLY A 162 -13.19 3.15 6.13
N LEU A 163 -12.30 2.25 6.56
CA LEU A 163 -12.43 1.49 7.82
C LEU A 163 -11.42 1.91 8.90
N MET A 164 -10.33 2.57 8.50
CA MET A 164 -9.30 3.08 9.41
C MET A 164 -9.81 4.28 10.21
N ASP A 165 -8.99 4.86 11.10
CA ASP A 165 -9.19 6.14 11.79
C ASP A 165 -10.54 6.37 12.52
N GLY A 166 -11.22 5.28 12.89
CA GLY A 166 -12.49 5.34 13.61
C GLY A 166 -13.73 5.32 12.71
N GLN A 167 -13.58 5.44 11.39
CA GLN A 167 -14.70 5.33 10.44
C GLN A 167 -15.47 4.01 10.59
N ALA A 168 -14.80 2.91 10.92
CA ALA A 168 -15.49 1.64 11.20
C ALA A 168 -16.43 1.72 12.42
N ILE A 169 -16.03 2.45 13.47
CA ILE A 169 -16.83 2.67 14.66
C ILE A 169 -18.00 3.60 14.37
N GLU A 170 -17.80 4.64 13.55
CA GLU A 170 -18.87 5.51 13.08
C GLU A 170 -19.93 4.73 12.29
N ARG A 171 -19.50 3.86 11.37
CA ARG A 171 -20.40 2.98 10.60
C ARG A 171 -21.11 1.96 11.49
N LEU A 172 -20.47 1.48 12.56
CA LEU A 172 -21.11 0.66 13.58
C LEU A 172 -22.21 1.45 14.32
N ARG A 173 -21.92 2.67 14.77
CA ARG A 173 -22.90 3.55 15.43
C ARG A 173 -24.07 3.93 14.52
N ALA A 174 -23.81 4.09 13.23
CA ALA A 174 -24.83 4.34 12.21
C ALA A 174 -25.66 3.08 11.84
N GLY A 175 -25.36 1.91 12.42
CA GLY A 175 -26.06 0.65 12.15
C GLY A 175 -25.71 0.00 10.81
N THR A 176 -24.72 0.53 10.08
CA THR A 176 -24.22 -0.05 8.82
C THR A 176 -23.41 -1.32 9.07
N PHE A 177 -22.69 -1.38 10.20
CA PHE A 177 -21.98 -2.57 10.66
C PHE A 177 -22.66 -3.18 11.89
N LYS A 178 -22.40 -4.47 12.11
CA LYS A 178 -22.91 -5.22 13.26
C LYS A 178 -21.75 -5.87 14.00
N ILE A 179 -21.89 -5.94 15.33
CA ILE A 179 -20.97 -6.71 16.17
C ILE A 179 -21.34 -8.19 16.02
N GLN A 180 -20.33 -9.03 15.86
CA GLN A 180 -20.46 -10.48 15.95
C GLN A 180 -19.27 -11.08 16.69
N THR A 181 -19.48 -12.22 17.32
CA THR A 181 -18.41 -12.98 17.96
C THR A 181 -17.63 -13.76 16.90
N LEU A 182 -16.32 -13.54 16.82
CA LEU A 182 -15.42 -14.30 15.97
C LEU A 182 -14.70 -15.36 16.82
N ARG A 183 -14.77 -16.62 16.41
CA ARG A 183 -13.98 -17.72 17.00
C ARG A 183 -12.78 -17.98 16.10
N PHE A 184 -11.57 -17.76 16.61
CA PHE A 184 -10.35 -17.98 15.84
C PHE A 184 -9.77 -19.37 16.12
N LYS A 185 -9.24 -20.00 15.06
CA LYS A 185 -8.52 -21.27 15.14
C LYS A 185 -7.04 -21.05 15.48
#